data_AF-A0A672K7X2-F1
#
_entry.id   AF-A0A672K7X2-F1
#
_cell.length_a   1.000
_cell.length_b   1.000
_cell.length_c   1.000
_cell.angle_alpha   90.00
_cell.angle_beta   90.00
_cell.angle_gamma   90.00
#
_symmetry.space_group_name_H-M   'P 1'
#
loop_
_entity.id
_entity.type
_entity.pdbx_description
1 polymer ?
#
loop_
_entity_poly.entity_id
_entity_poly.type
_entity_poly.pdbx_seq_one_letter_code
_entity_poly.pdbx_strand_id
1 'polypeptide(L)'
;MFVCLMFVCGSLSRSRAAVRCLCSRAAAEAHHDVIRPAFPPLQSFSEEESMMRDTVKKFAQERIGPFVSKMDEDSVMDADVISALFEQGLMGIEIGAEYGGTGSSFFSSILVIEELAKVDPSVSVLCDIQNTLINTLLMNLGTEEQKQLYLPRLASDTVRRSL
;
A
#
# COMPACT_ATOMS: atom_id res chain seq x y z
N MET A 1 -17.07 10.62 12.59
CA MET A 1 -17.98 10.19 13.67
C MET A 1 -17.57 10.87 14.97
N PHE A 2 -18.01 12.12 15.13
CA PHE A 2 -17.93 12.91 16.37
C PHE A 2 -19.19 12.58 17.17
N VAL A 3 -19.09 12.00 18.37
CA VAL A 3 -20.07 12.24 19.44
C VAL A 3 -19.39 12.14 20.79
N CYS A 4 -19.28 13.32 21.40
CA CYS A 4 -19.05 13.59 22.80
C CYS A 4 -20.23 13.06 23.61
N LEU A 5 -20.00 12.16 24.58
CA LEU A 5 -21.03 11.76 25.54
C LEU A 5 -20.77 12.44 26.87
N MET A 6 -21.71 13.35 27.17
CA MET A 6 -21.93 14.02 28.43
C MET A 6 -21.98 13.03 29.59
N PHE A 7 -21.25 13.33 30.67
CA PHE A 7 -21.65 12.87 32.00
C PHE A 7 -22.14 14.06 32.82
N VAL A 8 -23.40 13.93 33.20
CA VAL A 8 -24.24 14.94 33.81
C VAL A 8 -23.95 15.06 35.30
N CYS A 9 -23.76 16.32 35.69
CA CYS A 9 -24.09 16.99 36.94
C CYS A 9 -24.95 16.19 37.96
N GLY A 10 -24.40 15.94 39.14
CA GLY A 10 -25.11 15.54 40.36
C GLY A 10 -24.78 16.50 41.50
N SER A 11 -25.82 17.16 42.02
CA SER A 11 -25.87 18.20 43.05
C SER A 11 -25.22 17.85 44.40
N LEU A 12 -24.60 18.82 45.09
CA LEU A 12 -25.16 19.49 46.29
C LEU A 12 -24.17 20.48 46.95
N SER A 13 -24.72 21.60 47.44
CA SER A 13 -24.27 22.37 48.61
C SER A 13 -23.15 23.43 48.49
N ARG A 14 -23.62 24.68 48.45
CA ARG A 14 -23.03 25.96 48.89
C ARG A 14 -21.83 25.87 49.86
N SER A 15 -20.73 26.54 49.52
CA SER A 15 -20.17 27.63 50.33
C SER A 15 -19.10 28.39 49.54
N ARG A 16 -19.25 29.71 49.43
CA ARG A 16 -18.27 30.62 48.80
C ARG A 16 -17.11 30.84 49.76
N ALA A 17 -15.97 30.23 49.48
CA ALA A 17 -14.69 30.65 50.03
C ALA A 17 -13.70 30.76 48.87
N ALA A 18 -13.29 31.99 48.55
CA ALA A 18 -12.28 32.29 47.56
C ALA A 18 -10.91 31.77 48.05
N VAL A 19 -10.54 30.56 47.60
CA VAL A 19 -9.18 30.07 47.75
C VAL A 19 -8.39 30.55 46.53
N ARG A 20 -7.60 31.59 46.75
CA ARG A 20 -6.56 32.07 45.83
C ARG A 20 -5.67 30.87 45.45
N CYS A 21 -5.73 30.47 44.18
CA CYS A 21 -4.88 29.41 43.64
C CYS A 21 -3.42 29.87 43.68
N LEU A 22 -2.65 29.28 44.60
CA LEU A 22 -1.27 29.64 44.91
C LEU A 22 -0.29 28.66 44.25
N CYS A 23 -0.45 28.40 42.95
CA CYS A 23 0.47 27.56 42.17
C CYS A 23 0.76 28.18 40.80
N SER A 24 1.28 29.40 40.82
CA SER A 24 2.15 29.90 39.76
C SER A 24 3.60 29.67 40.18
N ARG A 25 4.16 28.50 39.81
CA ARG A 25 5.57 28.25 39.44
C ARG A 25 5.85 26.74 39.42
N ALA A 26 6.60 26.32 38.40
CA ALA A 26 7.11 24.97 38.14
C ALA A 26 6.17 24.00 37.40
N ALA A 27 5.97 24.26 36.11
CA ALA A 27 5.98 23.21 35.08
C ALA A 27 6.46 23.83 33.76
N ALA A 28 7.62 24.51 33.82
CA ALA A 28 8.44 24.72 32.65
C ALA A 28 9.32 23.47 32.52
N GLU A 29 8.73 22.37 32.07
CA GLU A 29 9.47 21.19 31.66
C GLU A 29 9.34 21.07 30.14
N ALA A 30 10.49 20.96 29.51
CA ALA A 30 10.70 21.09 28.08
C ALA A 30 9.78 20.15 27.29
N HIS A 31 8.85 20.72 26.53
CA HIS A 31 8.36 20.08 25.32
C HIS A 31 9.56 19.99 24.38
N HIS A 32 10.18 18.81 24.33
CA HIS A 32 11.03 18.46 23.22
C HIS A 32 10.11 18.45 22.00
N ASP A 33 10.11 19.55 21.23
CA ASP A 33 9.49 19.59 19.92
C ASP A 33 10.17 18.51 19.08
N VAL A 34 9.56 17.32 19.07
CA VAL A 34 9.85 16.34 18.04
C VAL A 34 9.33 16.97 16.77
N ILE A 35 10.22 17.69 16.06
CA ILE A 35 9.99 18.10 14.68
C ILE A 35 9.70 16.81 13.92
N ARG A 36 8.43 16.49 13.75
CA ARG A 36 8.03 15.42 12.83
C ARG A 36 8.52 15.89 11.46
N PRO A 37 9.33 15.11 10.74
CA PRO A 37 9.69 15.49 9.39
C PRO A 37 8.39 15.75 8.64
N ALA A 38 8.32 16.91 7.97
CA ALA A 38 7.17 17.27 7.16
C ALA A 38 7.16 16.32 5.96
N PHE A 39 6.40 15.22 6.08
CA PHE A 39 6.17 14.34 4.94
C PHE A 39 5.32 15.10 3.92
N PRO A 40 5.71 15.09 2.63
CA PRO A 40 4.85 15.63 1.60
C PRO A 40 3.50 14.88 1.60
N PRO A 41 2.43 15.49 1.09
CA PRO A 41 1.15 14.80 0.92
C PRO A 41 1.36 13.53 0.08
N LEU A 42 0.60 12.45 0.37
CA LEU A 42 0.66 11.19 -0.39
C LEU A 42 0.32 11.35 -1.89
N GLN A 43 -0.26 12.50 -2.27
CA GLN A 43 -0.61 12.86 -3.64
C GLN A 43 0.56 13.54 -4.39
N SER A 44 1.67 13.82 -3.70
CA SER A 44 2.86 14.44 -4.27
C SER A 44 3.89 13.35 -4.56
N PHE A 45 4.12 13.11 -5.85
CA PHE A 45 4.98 12.05 -6.33
C PHE A 45 6.32 12.60 -6.80
N SER A 46 7.37 11.80 -6.66
CA SER A 46 8.61 11.97 -7.41
C SER A 46 8.38 11.81 -8.92
N GLU A 47 9.36 12.22 -9.72
CA GLU A 47 9.31 12.05 -11.18
C GLU A 47 9.19 10.57 -11.57
N GLU A 48 9.96 9.70 -10.92
CA GLU A 48 9.94 8.24 -11.14
C GLU A 48 8.57 7.63 -10.81
N GLU A 49 7.99 7.97 -9.66
CA GLU A 49 6.65 7.53 -9.26
C GLU A 49 5.56 8.04 -10.22
N SER A 50 5.66 9.29 -10.68
CA SER A 50 4.73 9.84 -11.66
C SER A 50 4.83 9.13 -13.01
N MET A 51 6.05 8.85 -13.48
CA MET A 51 6.29 8.10 -14.71
C MET A 51 5.75 6.67 -14.63
N MET A 52 5.98 5.99 -13.50
CA MET A 52 5.46 4.64 -13.27
C MET A 52 3.93 4.64 -13.29
N ARG A 53 3.30 5.56 -12.55
CA ARG A 53 1.83 5.71 -12.53
C ARG A 53 1.27 5.90 -13.94
N ASP A 54 1.85 6.83 -14.71
CA ASP A 54 1.35 7.14 -16.06
C ASP A 54 1.57 5.98 -17.04
N THR A 55 2.64 5.20 -16.86
CA THR A 55 2.93 3.99 -17.64
C THR A 55 1.92 2.89 -17.34
N VAL A 56 1.69 2.59 -16.06
CA VAL A 56 0.73 1.55 -15.65
C VAL A 56 -0.69 1.94 -16.03
N LYS A 57 -1.06 3.22 -15.92
CA LYS A 57 -2.36 3.72 -16.37
C LYS A 57 -2.62 3.42 -17.84
N LYS A 58 -1.67 3.73 -18.72
CA LYS A 58 -1.79 3.44 -20.16
C LYS A 58 -1.86 1.94 -20.41
N PHE A 59 -0.97 1.17 -19.79
CA PHE A 59 -0.96 -0.28 -19.88
C PHE A 59 -2.32 -0.87 -19.47
N ALA A 60 -2.88 -0.45 -18.34
CA ALA A 60 -4.16 -0.95 -17.86
C ALA A 60 -5.28 -0.66 -18.86
N GLN A 61 -5.35 0.57 -19.38
CA GLN A 61 -6.39 0.97 -20.34
C GLN A 61 -6.27 0.22 -21.67
N GLU A 62 -5.06 0.04 -22.19
CA GLU A 62 -4.82 -0.52 -23.53
C GLU A 62 -4.77 -2.05 -23.54
N ARG A 63 -4.21 -2.68 -22.49
CA ARG A 63 -3.95 -4.11 -22.44
C ARG A 63 -4.94 -4.88 -21.59
N ILE A 64 -5.51 -4.28 -20.55
CA ILE A 64 -6.47 -4.95 -19.65
C ILE A 64 -7.90 -4.57 -20.03
N GLY A 65 -8.15 -3.27 -20.25
CA GLY A 65 -9.46 -2.71 -20.56
C GLY A 65 -10.30 -3.51 -21.57
N PRO A 66 -9.75 -3.95 -22.71
CA PRO A 66 -10.50 -4.73 -23.70
C PRO A 66 -11.02 -6.10 -23.21
N PHE A 67 -10.41 -6.67 -22.17
CA PHE A 67 -10.74 -8.01 -21.67
C PHE A 67 -11.69 -8.01 -20.47
N VAL A 68 -11.87 -6.86 -19.80
CA VAL A 68 -12.59 -6.75 -18.51
C VAL A 68 -13.99 -7.34 -18.56
N SER A 69 -14.82 -6.95 -19.53
CA SER A 69 -16.20 -7.44 -19.64
C SER A 69 -16.27 -8.96 -19.82
N LYS A 70 -15.39 -9.52 -20.65
CA LYS A 70 -15.33 -10.97 -20.88
C LYS A 70 -14.87 -11.72 -19.63
N MET A 71 -13.82 -11.22 -18.96
CA MET A 71 -13.31 -11.85 -17.73
C MET A 71 -14.34 -11.83 -16.59
N ASP A 72 -15.14 -10.77 -16.48
CA ASP A 72 -16.22 -10.66 -15.50
C ASP A 72 -17.37 -11.65 -15.81
N GLU A 73 -17.84 -11.67 -17.06
CA GLU A 73 -18.89 -12.60 -17.53
C GLU A 73 -18.49 -14.06 -17.36
N ASP A 74 -17.27 -14.42 -17.75
CA ASP A 74 -16.74 -15.78 -17.67
C ASP A 74 -16.25 -16.15 -16.26
N SER A 75 -16.06 -15.16 -15.37
CA SER A 75 -15.42 -15.32 -14.05
C SER A 75 -14.04 -15.99 -14.12
N VAL A 76 -13.30 -15.74 -15.20
CA VAL A 76 -12.00 -16.34 -15.48
C VAL A 76 -11.02 -15.25 -15.91
N MET A 77 -9.85 -15.23 -15.28
CA MET A 77 -8.76 -14.33 -15.65
C MET A 77 -8.13 -14.79 -16.97
N ASP A 78 -8.01 -13.89 -17.94
CA ASP A 78 -7.39 -14.20 -19.22
C ASP A 78 -5.87 -14.40 -19.06
N ALA A 79 -5.34 -15.46 -19.69
CA ALA A 79 -3.93 -15.80 -19.60
C ALA A 79 -3.03 -14.72 -20.24
N ASP A 80 -3.51 -14.06 -21.28
CA ASP A 80 -2.76 -13.00 -21.97
C ASP A 80 -2.60 -11.76 -21.07
N VAL A 81 -3.58 -11.49 -20.21
CA VAL A 81 -3.49 -10.41 -19.21
C VAL A 81 -2.42 -10.74 -18.17
N ILE A 82 -2.39 -11.98 -17.68
CA ILE A 82 -1.37 -12.43 -16.71
C ILE A 82 0.02 -12.35 -17.33
N SER A 83 0.20 -12.87 -18.55
CA SER A 83 1.48 -12.79 -19.27
C SER A 83 1.91 -11.33 -19.49
N ALA A 84 0.99 -10.44 -19.85
CA ALA A 84 1.30 -9.02 -20.04
C ALA A 84 1.77 -8.34 -18.74
N LEU A 85 1.23 -8.72 -17.57
CA LEU A 85 1.70 -8.19 -16.27
C LEU A 85 3.15 -8.58 -15.99
N PHE A 86 3.52 -9.82 -16.30
CA PHE A 86 4.91 -10.30 -16.17
C PHE A 86 5.85 -9.60 -17.14
N GLU A 87 5.45 -9.44 -18.40
CA GLU A 87 6.24 -8.74 -19.42
C GLU A 87 6.52 -7.27 -19.04
N GLN A 88 5.58 -6.61 -18.35
CA GLN A 88 5.77 -5.25 -17.82
C GLN A 88 6.53 -5.20 -16.49
N GLY A 89 6.89 -6.34 -15.90
CA GLY A 89 7.60 -6.40 -14.62
C GLY A 89 6.73 -6.04 -13.41
N LEU A 90 5.40 -6.04 -13.55
CA LEU A 90 4.48 -5.62 -12.48
C LEU A 90 4.29 -6.69 -11.39
N MET A 91 4.79 -7.91 -11.61
CA MET A 91 4.64 -9.04 -10.67
C MET A 91 5.84 -9.23 -9.72
N GLY A 92 6.88 -8.41 -9.86
CA GLY A 92 8.12 -8.50 -9.08
C GLY A 92 8.70 -7.13 -8.74
N ILE A 93 7.85 -6.20 -8.30
CA ILE A 93 8.22 -4.78 -8.14
C ILE A 93 9.28 -4.60 -7.04
N GLU A 94 9.07 -5.22 -5.88
CA GLU A 94 10.00 -5.10 -4.74
C GLU A 94 11.13 -6.14 -4.78
N ILE A 95 11.03 -7.13 -5.67
CA ILE A 95 12.06 -8.16 -5.81
C ILE A 95 13.34 -7.50 -6.34
N GLY A 96 14.48 -7.80 -5.69
CA GLY A 96 15.79 -7.29 -6.10
C GLY A 96 16.16 -7.68 -7.53
N ALA A 97 16.96 -6.84 -8.18
CA ALA A 97 17.41 -7.04 -9.56
C ALA A 97 18.21 -8.35 -9.73
N GLU A 98 18.88 -8.82 -8.68
CA GLU A 98 19.60 -10.10 -8.65
C GLU A 98 18.67 -11.32 -8.83
N TYR A 99 17.38 -11.15 -8.56
CA TYR A 99 16.34 -12.16 -8.77
C TYR A 99 15.44 -11.81 -9.97
N GLY A 100 15.78 -10.81 -10.78
CA GLY A 100 15.00 -10.43 -11.97
C GLY A 100 13.78 -9.55 -11.70
N GLY A 101 13.67 -8.94 -10.52
CA GLY A 101 12.66 -7.91 -10.22
C GLY A 101 13.14 -6.49 -10.49
N THR A 102 12.31 -5.50 -10.18
CA THR A 102 12.63 -4.08 -10.43
C THR A 102 13.30 -3.38 -9.24
N GLY A 103 13.35 -4.02 -8.06
CA GLY A 103 13.95 -3.48 -6.84
C GLY A 103 13.36 -2.14 -6.39
N SER A 104 12.11 -1.86 -6.79
CA SER A 104 11.41 -0.61 -6.50
C SER A 104 10.82 -0.60 -5.10
N SER A 105 10.34 0.56 -4.66
CA SER A 105 9.80 0.71 -3.31
C SER A 105 8.42 0.05 -3.13
N PHE A 106 8.05 -0.27 -1.89
CA PHE A 106 6.68 -0.69 -1.55
C PHE A 106 5.62 0.32 -2.00
N PHE A 107 5.92 1.62 -1.92
CA PHE A 107 5.00 2.66 -2.37
C PHE A 107 4.78 2.60 -3.90
N SER A 108 5.81 2.24 -4.66
CA SER A 108 5.70 1.97 -6.09
C SER A 108 4.70 0.83 -6.36
N SER A 109 4.74 -0.26 -5.59
CA SER A 109 3.75 -1.35 -5.67
C SER A 109 2.33 -0.84 -5.47
N ILE A 110 2.11 0.03 -4.48
CA ILE A 110 0.79 0.62 -4.20
C ILE A 110 0.30 1.48 -5.36
N LEU A 111 1.17 2.29 -5.98
CA LEU A 111 0.80 3.09 -7.16
C LEU A 111 0.37 2.22 -8.34
N VAL A 112 1.10 1.11 -8.58
CA VAL A 112 0.71 0.14 -9.62
C VAL A 112 -0.67 -0.44 -9.33
N ILE A 113 -0.89 -0.92 -8.10
CA ILE A 113 -2.16 -1.52 -7.67
C ILE A 113 -3.32 -0.53 -7.84
N GLU A 114 -3.12 0.74 -7.45
CA GLU A 114 -4.14 1.79 -7.58
C GLU A 114 -4.53 2.04 -9.04
N GLU A 115 -3.55 2.13 -9.94
CA GLU A 115 -3.83 2.36 -11.37
C GLU A 115 -4.48 1.15 -12.04
N LEU A 116 -4.10 -0.07 -11.67
CA LEU A 116 -4.77 -1.29 -12.14
C LEU A 116 -6.23 -1.34 -11.67
N ALA A 117 -6.49 -0.99 -10.40
CA ALA A 117 -7.84 -1.03 -9.81
C ALA A 117 -8.83 -0.07 -10.48
N LYS A 118 -8.34 1.00 -11.13
CA LYS A 118 -9.17 1.94 -11.90
C LYS A 118 -9.77 1.29 -13.16
N VAL A 119 -9.17 0.20 -13.66
CA VAL A 119 -9.63 -0.52 -14.85
C VAL A 119 -10.29 -1.83 -14.46
N ASP A 120 -9.61 -2.67 -13.68
CA ASP A 120 -10.15 -3.93 -13.19
C ASP A 120 -9.65 -4.26 -11.76
N PRO A 121 -10.54 -4.27 -10.76
CA PRO A 121 -10.19 -4.62 -9.39
C PRO A 121 -9.67 -6.06 -9.23
N SER A 122 -10.13 -7.00 -10.06
CA SER A 122 -9.74 -8.41 -9.95
C SER A 122 -8.26 -8.62 -10.32
N VAL A 123 -7.81 -8.00 -11.42
CA VAL A 123 -6.39 -7.95 -11.81
C VAL A 123 -5.56 -7.22 -10.76
N SER A 124 -6.07 -6.11 -10.22
CA SER A 124 -5.37 -5.36 -9.16
C SER A 124 -5.11 -6.23 -7.93
N VAL A 125 -6.10 -6.98 -7.45
CA VAL A 125 -5.95 -7.90 -6.30
C VAL A 125 -4.98 -9.04 -6.59
N LEU A 126 -4.97 -9.57 -7.82
CA LEU A 126 -3.98 -10.58 -8.22
C LEU A 126 -2.55 -10.05 -8.10
N CYS A 127 -2.32 -8.84 -8.62
CA CYS A 127 -1.03 -8.16 -8.56
C CYS A 127 -0.63 -7.80 -7.12
N ASP A 128 -1.58 -7.34 -6.31
CA ASP A 128 -1.38 -7.02 -4.90
C ASP A 128 -0.92 -8.25 -4.11
N ILE A 129 -1.67 -9.36 -4.16
CA ILE A 129 -1.33 -10.58 -3.41
C ILE A 129 0.07 -11.10 -3.79
N GLN A 130 0.43 -11.06 -5.08
CA GLN A 130 1.75 -11.46 -5.53
C GLN A 130 2.84 -10.59 -4.88
N ASN A 131 2.75 -9.27 -5.01
CA ASN A 131 3.80 -8.36 -4.57
C ASN A 131 3.82 -8.19 -3.04
N THR A 132 2.68 -7.88 -2.42
CA THR A 132 2.64 -7.44 -1.02
C THR A 132 2.56 -8.58 -0.02
N LEU A 133 2.05 -9.75 -0.43
CA LEU A 133 1.97 -10.95 0.42
C LEU A 133 3.04 -11.98 0.06
N ILE A 134 2.99 -12.55 -1.14
CA ILE A 134 3.82 -13.72 -1.49
C ILE A 134 5.30 -13.32 -1.56
N ASN A 135 5.63 -12.32 -2.36
CA ASN A 135 7.01 -11.88 -2.55
C ASN A 135 7.59 -11.37 -1.23
N THR A 136 6.87 -10.50 -0.52
CA THR A 136 7.27 -9.97 0.79
C THR A 136 7.54 -11.07 1.82
N LEU A 137 6.67 -12.09 1.92
CA LEU A 137 6.88 -13.19 2.85
C LEU A 137 8.14 -13.99 2.51
N LEU A 138 8.37 -14.28 1.23
CA LEU A 138 9.55 -15.02 0.81
C LEU A 138 10.86 -14.22 0.99
N MET A 139 10.83 -12.92 0.70
CA MET A 139 11.99 -12.04 0.92
C MET A 139 12.35 -11.94 2.41
N ASN A 140 11.34 -11.83 3.29
CA ASN A 140 11.56 -11.62 4.72
C ASN A 140 11.84 -12.91 5.50
N LEU A 141 11.20 -14.03 5.13
CA LEU A 141 11.23 -15.26 5.92
C LEU A 141 11.87 -16.46 5.20
N GLY A 142 12.12 -16.34 3.89
CA GLY A 142 12.73 -17.42 3.11
C GLY A 142 14.21 -17.62 3.46
N THR A 143 14.69 -18.86 3.35
CA THR A 143 16.13 -19.13 3.32
C THR A 143 16.73 -18.65 2.00
N GLU A 144 18.05 -18.47 1.94
CA GLU A 144 18.71 -18.03 0.71
C GLU A 144 18.48 -19.01 -0.46
N GLU A 145 18.45 -20.32 -0.19
CA GLU A 145 18.14 -21.34 -1.19
C GLU A 145 16.70 -21.20 -1.72
N GLN A 146 15.75 -20.87 -0.86
CA GLN A 146 14.36 -20.64 -1.26
C GLN A 146 14.23 -19.35 -2.09
N LYS A 147 14.91 -18.28 -1.69
CA LYS A 147 14.91 -17.01 -2.43
C LYS A 147 15.47 -17.19 -3.84
N GLN A 148 16.64 -17.84 -3.96
CA GLN A 148 17.26 -18.13 -5.25
C GLN A 148 16.39 -18.97 -6.17
N LEU A 149 15.62 -19.91 -5.60
CA LEU A 149 14.76 -20.80 -6.39
C LEU A 149 13.44 -20.15 -6.82
N TYR A 150 12.80 -19.39 -5.92
CA TYR A 150 11.41 -18.97 -6.11
C TYR A 150 11.26 -17.51 -6.55
N LEU A 151 12.09 -16.57 -6.06
CA LEU A 151 11.95 -15.15 -6.43
C LEU A 151 12.05 -14.91 -7.95
N PRO A 152 13.00 -15.53 -8.68
CA PRO A 152 13.07 -15.37 -10.14
C PRO A 152 11.83 -15.87 -10.87
N ARG A 153 11.21 -16.94 -10.35
CA ARG A 153 10.00 -17.52 -10.93
C ARG A 153 8.78 -16.67 -10.66
N LEU A 154 8.66 -16.15 -9.44
CA LEU A 154 7.60 -15.24 -9.03
C LEU A 154 7.65 -13.89 -9.76
N ALA A 155 8.84 -13.48 -10.23
CA ALA A 155 9.03 -12.29 -11.05
C ALA A 155 8.75 -12.51 -12.55
N SER A 156 8.75 -13.75 -13.05
CA SER A 156 8.77 -14.02 -14.50
C SER A 156 7.58 -14.81 -15.04
N ASP A 157 7.13 -15.87 -14.38
CA ASP A 157 6.15 -16.78 -14.99
C ASP A 157 5.20 -17.49 -14.01
N THR A 158 5.47 -17.38 -12.70
CA THR A 158 4.80 -18.21 -11.70
C THR A 158 3.81 -17.39 -10.90
N VAL A 159 2.53 -17.60 -11.18
CA VAL A 159 1.38 -17.31 -10.32
C VAL A 159 0.76 -18.63 -9.90
N ARG A 160 0.13 -18.70 -8.72
CA ARG A 160 -0.67 -19.86 -8.30
C ARG A 160 -1.73 -20.15 -9.37
N ARG A 161 -1.45 -21.08 -10.29
CA ARG A 161 -2.45 -21.59 -11.23
C ARG A 161 -3.46 -22.42 -10.44
N SER A 162 -4.71 -21.95 -10.40
CA SER A 162 -5.84 -22.86 -10.28
C SER A 162 -5.92 -23.64 -11.60
N LEU A 163 -5.58 -24.93 -11.52
CA LEU A 163 -5.83 -25.91 -12.58
C LEU A 163 -7.32 -26.00 -12.89
#